data_AF-A0A359H8K1-F1
#
_entry.id   AF-A0A359H8K1-F1
#
_cell.length_a   1.000
_cell.length_b   1.000
_cell.length_c   1.000
_cell.angle_alpha   90.00
_cell.angle_beta   90.00
_cell.angle_gamma   90.00
#
_symmetry.space_group_name_H-M   'P 1'
#
loop_
_entity.id
_entity.type
_entity.pdbx_description
1 polymer ?
#
loop_
_entity_poly.entity_id
_entity_poly.type
_entity_poly.pdbx_seq_one_letter_code
_entity_poly.pdbx_strand_id
1 'polypeptide(L)'
;MTLGTDKPVENQYMMALALASRRGRVTMSFPSFDVIQNRSVFPSNILLQSYRLLQKDTSLDYTDLINSLGKTAGYCPHEGMPALDETEWWAARALTGPGMINGDAAVRDCCQGIALGRRALEARQSPGPTEYDGMITGDSQFDPRQNTDLVMSCSRIEDLAGCPFAYFLKYILRVLPPDEVSYDPNCWQYSIKRGVSPKTAGCQGMMP
;
A
#
# COMPACT_ATOMS: atom_id res chain seq x y z
N MET A 1 -21.81 -5.96 -57.73
CA MET A 1 -20.48 -6.31 -57.18
C MET A 1 -20.47 -5.88 -55.72
N THR A 2 -20.84 -6.79 -54.82
CA THR A 2 -21.09 -6.48 -53.40
C THR A 2 -19.81 -6.70 -52.58
N LEU A 3 -19.06 -5.63 -52.34
CA LEU A 3 -17.93 -5.59 -51.41
C LEU A 3 -18.45 -5.69 -49.97
N GLY A 4 -18.59 -6.91 -49.46
CA GLY A 4 -18.99 -7.08 -48.04
C GLY A 4 -19.21 -8.50 -47.56
N THR A 5 -19.37 -9.48 -48.45
CA THR A 5 -19.75 -10.86 -48.07
C THR A 5 -18.58 -11.74 -47.60
N ASP A 6 -17.33 -11.42 -47.95
CA ASP A 6 -16.15 -12.27 -47.64
C ASP A 6 -15.35 -11.87 -46.39
N LYS A 7 -15.75 -10.78 -45.70
CA LYS A 7 -15.06 -10.30 -44.49
C LYS A 7 -14.82 -11.38 -43.41
N PRO A 8 -15.75 -12.32 -43.12
CA PRO A 8 -15.51 -13.34 -42.11
C PRO A 8 -14.46 -14.37 -42.55
N VAL A 9 -14.42 -14.72 -43.84
CA VAL A 9 -13.45 -15.68 -44.39
C VAL A 9 -12.05 -15.07 -44.42
N GLU A 10 -11.95 -13.81 -44.82
CA GLU A 10 -10.70 -13.05 -44.83
C GLU A 10 -10.11 -12.92 -43.41
N ASN A 11 -10.93 -12.59 -42.41
CA ASN A 11 -10.49 -12.49 -41.02
C ASN A 11 -9.98 -13.84 -40.46
N GLN A 12 -10.66 -14.95 -40.81
CA GLN A 12 -10.22 -16.30 -40.41
C GLN A 12 -8.88 -16.65 -41.03
N TYR A 13 -8.71 -16.36 -42.32
CA TYR A 13 -7.45 -16.59 -43.04
C TYR A 13 -6.30 -15.78 -42.44
N MET A 14 -6.52 -14.49 -42.19
CA MET A 14 -5.51 -13.61 -41.58
C MET A 14 -5.13 -14.08 -40.17
N MET A 15 -6.09 -14.54 -39.36
CA MET A 15 -5.84 -15.09 -38.04
C MET A 15 -5.03 -16.40 -38.11
N ALA A 16 -5.38 -17.29 -39.04
CA ALA A 16 -4.63 -18.54 -39.25
C ALA A 16 -3.18 -18.26 -39.68
N LEU A 17 -2.97 -17.27 -40.56
CA LEU A 17 -1.65 -16.85 -41.00
C LEU A 17 -0.85 -16.22 -39.85
N ALA A 18 -1.50 -15.40 -39.01
CA ALA A 18 -0.88 -14.85 -37.80
C ALA A 18 -0.42 -15.96 -36.86
N LEU A 19 -1.27 -16.96 -36.58
CA LEU A 19 -0.93 -18.12 -35.75
C LEU A 19 0.21 -18.94 -36.33
N ALA A 20 0.18 -19.24 -37.63
CA ALA A 20 1.21 -20.02 -38.32
C ALA A 20 2.57 -19.30 -38.38
N SER A 21 2.57 -17.95 -38.37
CA SER A 21 3.80 -17.16 -38.40
C SER A 21 4.58 -17.17 -37.08
N ARG A 22 3.92 -17.54 -35.96
CA ARG A 22 4.54 -17.52 -34.64
C ARG A 22 5.26 -18.83 -34.36
N ARG A 23 6.50 -18.72 -33.85
CA ARG A 23 7.25 -19.86 -33.31
C ARG A 23 7.12 -19.86 -31.79
N GLY A 24 6.82 -21.02 -31.21
CA GLY A 24 6.73 -21.20 -29.76
C GLY A 24 5.32 -21.49 -29.26
N ARG A 25 5.11 -21.29 -27.96
CA ARG A 25 3.81 -21.53 -27.31
C ARG A 25 2.88 -20.34 -27.56
N VAL A 26 1.70 -20.62 -28.08
CA VAL A 26 0.63 -19.63 -28.26
C VAL A 26 -0.47 -19.93 -27.24
N THR A 27 -0.87 -18.91 -26.48
CA THR A 27 -2.01 -18.97 -25.56
C THR A 27 -3.16 -18.20 -26.16
N MET A 28 -4.33 -18.82 -26.26
CA MET A 28 -5.56 -18.17 -26.71
C MET A 28 -6.51 -18.04 -25.53
N SER A 29 -7.16 -16.89 -25.39
CA SER A 29 -8.17 -16.62 -24.36
C SER A 29 -9.38 -15.94 -24.99
N PHE A 30 -10.52 -16.02 -24.31
CA PHE A 30 -11.73 -15.27 -24.64
C PHE A 30 -12.43 -14.81 -23.36
N PRO A 31 -13.17 -13.69 -23.39
CA PRO A 31 -14.00 -13.30 -22.27
C PRO A 31 -15.19 -14.25 -22.17
N SER A 32 -15.42 -14.86 -21.01
CA SER A 32 -16.61 -15.68 -20.77
C SER A 32 -17.87 -14.85 -20.54
N PHE A 33 -17.71 -13.56 -20.18
CA PHE A 33 -18.79 -12.67 -19.81
C PHE A 33 -18.50 -11.23 -20.25
N ASP A 34 -19.51 -10.57 -20.82
CA ASP A 34 -19.50 -9.14 -21.13
C ASP A 34 -20.20 -8.39 -19.99
N VAL A 35 -19.41 -7.62 -19.24
CA VAL A 35 -19.88 -6.87 -18.06
C VAL A 35 -20.77 -5.68 -18.46
N ILE A 36 -20.57 -5.10 -19.65
CA ILE A 36 -21.35 -3.94 -20.12
C ILE A 36 -22.75 -4.39 -20.55
N GLN A 37 -22.81 -5.49 -21.31
CA GLN A 37 -24.08 -6.03 -21.81
C GLN A 37 -24.73 -7.03 -20.85
N ASN A 38 -24.06 -7.35 -19.74
CA ASN A 38 -24.49 -8.30 -18.72
C ASN A 38 -24.91 -9.66 -19.31
N ARG A 39 -24.08 -10.22 -20.19
CA ARG A 39 -24.36 -11.49 -20.87
C ARG A 39 -23.13 -12.38 -20.98
N SER A 40 -23.36 -13.69 -21.05
CA SER A 40 -22.32 -14.65 -21.40
C SER A 40 -21.87 -14.44 -22.85
N VAL A 41 -20.57 -14.65 -23.08
CA VAL A 41 -19.95 -14.58 -24.40
C VAL A 41 -19.40 -15.95 -24.76
N PHE A 42 -19.65 -16.37 -26.00
CA PHE A 42 -19.22 -17.66 -26.49
C PHE A 42 -17.85 -17.58 -27.17
N PRO A 43 -17.05 -18.67 -27.12
CA PRO A 43 -15.80 -18.75 -27.87
C PRO A 43 -16.03 -18.51 -29.36
N SER A 44 -15.03 -17.92 -30.02
CA SER A 44 -15.04 -17.76 -31.47
C SER A 44 -14.77 -19.11 -32.18
N ASN A 45 -15.17 -19.22 -33.45
CA ASN A 45 -14.96 -20.44 -34.24
C ASN A 45 -13.47 -20.85 -34.30
N ILE A 46 -12.55 -19.89 -34.40
CA ILE A 46 -11.11 -20.17 -34.44
C ILE A 46 -10.61 -20.88 -33.16
N LEU A 47 -11.17 -20.56 -31.99
CA LEU A 47 -10.87 -21.28 -30.74
C LEU A 47 -11.33 -22.73 -30.79
N LEU A 48 -12.53 -22.98 -31.32
CA LEU A 48 -13.04 -24.33 -31.51
C LEU A 48 -12.19 -25.14 -32.50
N GLN A 49 -11.77 -24.53 -33.62
CA GLN A 49 -10.88 -25.21 -34.58
C GLN A 49 -9.53 -25.54 -33.94
N SER A 50 -8.94 -24.60 -33.19
CA SER A 50 -7.70 -24.85 -32.44
C SER A 50 -7.87 -26.01 -31.46
N TYR A 51 -8.99 -26.08 -30.73
CA TYR A 51 -9.29 -27.17 -29.80
C TYR A 51 -9.43 -28.53 -30.50
N ARG A 52 -10.19 -28.58 -31.61
CA ARG A 52 -10.32 -29.78 -32.45
C ARG A 52 -8.97 -30.27 -32.98
N LEU A 53 -8.11 -29.36 -33.41
CA LEU A 53 -6.76 -29.69 -33.88
C LEU A 53 -5.87 -30.22 -32.74
N LEU A 54 -5.97 -29.64 -31.54
CA LEU A 54 -5.23 -30.10 -30.36
C LEU A 54 -5.66 -31.51 -29.92
N GLN A 55 -6.97 -31.78 -29.93
CA GLN A 55 -7.52 -33.08 -29.55
C GLN A 55 -7.52 -34.11 -30.69
N LYS A 56 -7.23 -33.67 -31.93
CA LYS A 56 -7.30 -34.48 -33.17
C LYS A 56 -8.67 -35.11 -33.41
N ASP A 57 -9.73 -34.41 -33.03
CA ASP A 57 -11.12 -34.85 -33.21
C ASP A 57 -11.96 -33.71 -33.77
N THR A 58 -12.49 -33.91 -34.97
CA THR A 58 -13.32 -32.91 -35.68
C THR A 58 -14.77 -32.88 -35.20
N SER A 59 -15.22 -33.89 -34.46
CA SER A 59 -16.60 -34.02 -33.99
C SER A 59 -16.91 -33.15 -32.76
N LEU A 60 -15.90 -32.75 -32.00
CA LEU A 60 -16.02 -31.96 -30.77
C LEU A 60 -16.75 -30.64 -31.00
N ASP A 61 -17.60 -30.22 -30.07
CA ASP A 61 -18.40 -29.00 -30.18
C ASP A 61 -17.99 -27.90 -29.18
N TYR A 62 -18.79 -26.82 -29.11
CA TYR A 62 -18.55 -25.73 -28.17
C TYR A 62 -18.76 -26.13 -26.71
N THR A 63 -19.65 -27.10 -26.44
CA THR A 63 -19.87 -27.65 -25.10
C THR A 63 -18.62 -28.37 -24.63
N ASP A 64 -18.03 -29.20 -25.48
CA ASP A 64 -16.78 -29.92 -25.20
C ASP A 64 -15.63 -28.95 -24.93
N LEU A 65 -15.53 -27.89 -25.74
CA LEU A 65 -14.53 -26.84 -25.53
C LEU A 65 -14.70 -26.17 -24.16
N ILE A 66 -15.91 -25.72 -23.83
CA ILE A 66 -16.16 -25.03 -22.55
C ILE A 66 -15.85 -25.94 -21.36
N ASN A 67 -16.25 -27.22 -21.44
CA ASN A 67 -15.97 -28.21 -20.39
C ASN A 67 -14.47 -28.48 -20.22
N SER A 68 -13.67 -28.35 -21.27
CA SER A 68 -12.21 -28.56 -21.21
C SER A 68 -11.44 -27.43 -20.51
N LEU A 69 -11.99 -26.21 -20.45
CA LEU A 69 -11.28 -25.01 -20.00
C LEU A 69 -11.22 -24.85 -18.47
N GLY A 70 -11.95 -25.68 -17.73
CA GLY A 70 -11.96 -25.65 -16.27
C GLY A 70 -12.56 -24.36 -15.69
N LYS A 71 -12.01 -23.92 -14.55
CA LYS A 71 -12.52 -22.74 -13.83
C LYS A 71 -12.13 -21.45 -14.55
N THR A 72 -13.11 -20.59 -14.80
CA THR A 72 -12.88 -19.29 -15.42
C THR A 72 -12.04 -18.38 -14.52
N ALA A 73 -11.06 -17.70 -15.12
CA ALA A 73 -10.36 -16.60 -14.46
C ALA A 73 -11.34 -15.43 -14.29
N GLY A 74 -11.38 -14.86 -13.09
CA GLY A 74 -12.25 -13.73 -12.75
C GLY A 74 -11.47 -12.62 -12.04
N TYR A 75 -12.17 -11.54 -11.69
CA TYR A 75 -11.59 -10.39 -11.00
C TYR A 75 -11.15 -10.66 -9.56
N CYS A 76 -11.59 -11.78 -8.99
CA CYS A 76 -11.22 -12.18 -7.64
C CYS A 76 -10.32 -13.40 -7.72
N PRO A 77 -9.13 -13.35 -7.08
CA PRO A 77 -8.33 -14.54 -6.83
C PRO A 77 -9.19 -15.61 -6.17
N HIS A 78 -9.15 -16.82 -6.71
CA HIS A 78 -9.75 -17.97 -6.07
C HIS A 78 -8.67 -18.77 -5.32
N GLU A 79 -9.12 -19.66 -4.45
CA GLU A 79 -8.26 -20.48 -3.59
C GLU A 79 -7.09 -21.11 -4.37
N GLY A 80 -5.86 -20.81 -3.93
CA GLY A 80 -4.62 -21.27 -4.55
C GLY A 80 -4.02 -20.36 -5.63
N MET A 81 -4.72 -19.30 -6.08
CA MET A 81 -4.12 -18.28 -6.95
C MET A 81 -3.62 -17.07 -6.14
N PRO A 82 -2.35 -16.65 -6.31
CA PRO A 82 -1.88 -15.40 -5.73
C PRO A 82 -2.59 -14.21 -6.38
N ALA A 83 -2.87 -13.18 -5.60
CA ALA A 83 -3.34 -11.90 -6.12
C ALA A 83 -2.24 -11.24 -6.97
N LEU A 84 -2.63 -10.64 -8.10
CA LEU A 84 -1.70 -9.93 -8.97
C LEU A 84 -1.28 -8.57 -8.40
N ASP A 85 -2.20 -7.89 -7.72
CA ASP A 85 -1.98 -6.58 -7.10
C ASP A 85 -2.70 -6.45 -5.75
N GLU A 86 -2.52 -5.30 -5.12
CA GLU A 86 -3.19 -4.98 -3.86
C GLU A 86 -4.72 -4.94 -4.00
N THR A 87 -5.21 -4.46 -5.14
CA THR A 87 -6.65 -4.38 -5.44
C THR A 87 -7.30 -5.76 -5.43
N GLU A 88 -6.72 -6.71 -6.16
CA GLU A 88 -7.16 -8.11 -6.20
C GLU A 88 -7.03 -8.79 -4.84
N TRP A 89 -5.99 -8.45 -4.08
CA TRP A 89 -5.79 -8.98 -2.73
C TRP A 89 -6.92 -8.55 -1.79
N TRP A 90 -7.28 -7.26 -1.80
CA TRP A 90 -8.43 -6.76 -1.04
C TRP A 90 -9.75 -7.32 -1.55
N ALA A 91 -9.93 -7.44 -2.86
CA ALA A 91 -11.12 -8.03 -3.46
C ALA A 91 -11.30 -9.49 -3.01
N ALA A 92 -10.22 -10.30 -3.01
CA ALA A 92 -10.26 -11.65 -2.45
C ALA A 92 -10.63 -11.63 -0.97
N ARG A 93 -9.97 -10.80 -0.15
CA ARG A 93 -10.22 -10.77 1.30
C ARG A 93 -11.65 -10.35 1.64
N ALA A 94 -12.23 -9.43 0.86
CA ALA A 94 -13.59 -8.93 1.05
C ALA A 94 -14.68 -9.84 0.47
N LEU A 95 -14.46 -10.49 -0.67
CA LEU A 95 -15.50 -11.23 -1.40
C LEU A 95 -15.43 -12.75 -1.22
N THR A 96 -14.25 -13.29 -0.92
CA THR A 96 -14.04 -14.75 -0.78
C THR A 96 -13.40 -15.15 0.55
N GLY A 97 -12.80 -14.20 1.28
CA GLY A 97 -12.12 -14.43 2.55
C GLY A 97 -12.95 -14.08 3.80
N PRO A 98 -12.34 -14.16 5.01
CA PRO A 98 -12.98 -13.81 6.28
C PRO A 98 -13.44 -12.34 6.36
N GLY A 99 -12.95 -11.46 5.47
CA GLY A 99 -13.43 -10.08 5.35
C GLY A 99 -14.86 -9.97 4.80
N MET A 100 -15.40 -11.02 4.17
CA MET A 100 -16.82 -11.09 3.81
C MET A 100 -17.72 -11.11 5.05
N ILE A 101 -17.20 -11.67 6.17
CA ILE A 101 -17.91 -11.76 7.44
C ILE A 101 -17.58 -10.56 8.33
N ASN A 102 -16.31 -10.12 8.32
CA ASN A 102 -15.83 -9.03 9.17
C ASN A 102 -14.76 -8.18 8.46
N GLY A 103 -15.22 -7.31 7.55
CA GLY A 103 -14.35 -6.40 6.80
C GLY A 103 -13.61 -5.41 7.70
N ASP A 104 -14.22 -5.00 8.81
CA ASP A 104 -13.60 -4.07 9.76
C ASP A 104 -12.34 -4.65 10.41
N ALA A 105 -12.35 -5.93 10.77
CA ALA A 105 -11.18 -6.62 11.31
C ALA A 105 -10.06 -6.71 10.26
N ALA A 106 -10.40 -7.10 9.02
CA ALA A 106 -9.42 -7.19 7.94
C ALA A 106 -8.70 -5.87 7.67
N VAL A 107 -9.44 -4.74 7.66
CA VAL A 107 -8.86 -3.41 7.46
C VAL A 107 -7.95 -3.01 8.61
N ARG A 108 -8.34 -3.30 9.86
CA ARG A 108 -7.52 -2.97 11.03
C ARG A 108 -6.22 -3.75 11.11
N ASP A 109 -6.25 -5.02 10.71
CA ASP A 109 -5.05 -5.87 10.72
C ASP A 109 -4.00 -5.34 9.74
N CYS A 110 -4.44 -4.74 8.63
CA CYS A 110 -3.53 -4.21 7.61
C CYS A 110 -3.11 -2.76 7.90
N CYS A 111 -4.02 -1.96 8.48
CA CYS A 111 -3.82 -0.53 8.69
C CYS A 111 -3.85 -0.17 10.18
N GLN A 112 -2.67 -0.18 10.81
CA GLN A 112 -2.53 0.15 12.23
C GLN A 112 -3.10 1.54 12.57
N GLY A 113 -2.92 2.53 11.69
CA GLY A 113 -3.47 3.87 11.90
C GLY A 113 -5.00 3.89 12.00
N ILE A 114 -5.70 3.07 11.21
CA ILE A 114 -7.16 2.93 11.28
C ILE A 114 -7.56 2.23 12.58
N ALA A 115 -6.82 1.20 13.00
CA ALA A 115 -7.08 0.53 14.26
C ALA A 115 -6.92 1.48 15.47
N LEU A 116 -5.87 2.30 15.47
CA LEU A 116 -5.65 3.33 16.48
C LEU A 116 -6.73 4.42 16.45
N GLY A 117 -7.08 4.90 15.25
CA GLY A 117 -8.12 5.91 15.07
C GLY A 117 -9.49 5.43 15.57
N ARG A 118 -9.84 4.17 15.32
CA ARG A 118 -11.09 3.58 15.84
C ARG A 118 -11.06 3.49 17.37
N ARG A 119 -9.96 3.05 17.97
CA ARG A 119 -9.81 3.03 19.44
C ARG A 119 -9.98 4.43 20.02
N ALA A 120 -9.39 5.44 19.39
CA ALA A 120 -9.56 6.84 19.80
C ALA A 120 -11.02 7.30 19.69
N LEU A 121 -11.73 6.91 18.62
CA LEU A 121 -13.14 7.24 18.44
C LEU A 121 -14.02 6.58 19.51
N GLU A 122 -13.82 5.29 19.77
CA GLU A 122 -14.52 4.53 20.81
C GLU A 122 -14.27 5.14 22.20
N ALA A 123 -13.03 5.52 22.49
CA ALA A 123 -12.64 6.17 23.75
C ALA A 123 -13.33 7.53 23.95
N ARG A 124 -13.44 8.35 22.90
CA ARG A 124 -14.15 9.65 22.96
C ARG A 124 -15.65 9.52 23.13
N GLN A 125 -16.23 8.39 22.76
CA GLN A 125 -17.65 8.08 22.99
C GLN A 125 -17.90 7.54 24.40
N SER A 126 -16.84 7.27 25.18
CA SER A 126 -16.98 6.79 26.54
C SER A 126 -17.48 7.90 27.48
N PRO A 127 -18.10 7.56 28.63
CA PRO A 127 -18.67 8.57 29.53
C PRO A 127 -17.64 9.48 30.22
N GLY A 128 -16.36 9.11 30.23
CA GLY A 128 -15.30 9.83 30.93
C GLY A 128 -14.20 10.28 29.97
N PRO A 129 -13.46 11.35 30.31
CA PRO A 129 -12.32 11.78 29.52
C PRO A 129 -11.24 10.70 29.52
N THR A 130 -10.61 10.50 28.37
CA THR A 130 -9.53 9.54 28.14
C THR A 130 -8.25 10.23 27.68
N GLU A 131 -7.17 9.47 27.47
CA GLU A 131 -5.94 9.99 26.86
C GLU A 131 -6.19 10.68 25.51
N TYR A 132 -7.22 10.25 24.77
CA TYR A 132 -7.61 10.81 23.47
C TYR A 132 -8.39 12.13 23.56
N ASP A 133 -8.79 12.50 24.78
CA ASP A 133 -9.41 13.78 25.16
C ASP A 133 -8.41 14.73 25.82
N GLY A 134 -7.12 14.33 25.90
CA GLY A 134 -6.08 15.09 26.57
C GLY A 134 -6.00 14.84 28.07
N MET A 135 -6.66 13.80 28.60
CA MET A 135 -6.45 13.37 29.97
C MET A 135 -5.09 12.69 30.09
N ILE A 136 -4.09 13.46 30.50
CA ILE A 136 -2.74 12.98 30.74
C ILE A 136 -2.60 12.72 32.25
N THR A 137 -2.25 11.49 32.63
CA THR A 137 -1.80 11.20 33.99
C THR A 137 -0.36 11.68 34.14
N GLY A 138 -0.04 12.29 35.28
CA GLY A 138 1.33 12.73 35.55
C GLY A 138 2.26 11.53 35.58
N ASP A 139 3.15 11.42 34.58
CA ASP A 139 4.15 10.38 34.52
C ASP A 139 5.42 10.83 35.24
N SER A 140 5.73 10.13 36.33
CA SER A 140 6.92 10.36 37.17
C SER A 140 8.23 10.34 36.37
N GLN A 141 8.28 9.67 35.21
CA GLN A 141 9.45 9.64 34.35
C GLN A 141 9.87 11.03 33.85
N PHE A 142 8.92 11.95 33.68
CA PHE A 142 9.21 13.30 33.19
C PHE A 142 9.30 14.35 34.31
N ASP A 143 9.05 13.97 35.56
CA ASP A 143 9.18 14.88 36.70
C ASP A 143 10.62 14.86 37.22
N PRO A 144 11.43 15.92 37.02
CA PRO A 144 12.81 15.99 37.50
C PRO A 144 12.93 15.94 39.03
N ARG A 145 11.82 16.11 39.78
CA ARG A 145 11.80 15.98 41.24
C ARG A 145 11.67 14.53 41.70
N GLN A 146 11.18 13.65 40.82
CA GLN A 146 10.92 12.24 41.13
C GLN A 146 11.88 11.30 40.38
N ASN A 147 12.20 11.62 39.12
CA ASN A 147 13.13 10.84 38.32
C ASN A 147 14.56 11.39 38.44
N THR A 148 15.39 10.73 39.25
CA THR A 148 16.80 11.09 39.43
C THR A 148 17.68 10.74 38.21
N ASP A 149 17.22 9.87 37.32
CA ASP A 149 17.92 9.48 36.08
C ASP A 149 17.70 10.50 34.94
N LEU A 150 16.77 11.45 35.11
CA LEU A 150 16.49 12.48 34.11
C LEU A 150 17.64 13.49 34.04
N VAL A 151 18.48 13.38 33.01
CA VAL A 151 19.59 14.30 32.78
C VAL A 151 19.07 15.68 32.35
N MET A 152 19.29 16.69 33.20
CA MET A 152 18.89 18.08 32.97
C MET A 152 20.12 18.97 32.73
N SER A 153 20.22 19.58 31.55
CA SER A 153 21.19 20.64 31.28
C SER A 153 20.70 21.99 31.83
N CYS A 154 21.61 22.96 31.99
CA CYS A 154 21.25 24.32 32.39
C CYS A 154 20.17 24.92 31.47
N SER A 155 20.32 24.76 30.15
CA SER A 155 19.34 25.23 29.17
C SER A 155 17.96 24.57 29.31
N ARG A 156 17.91 23.30 29.70
CA ARG A 156 16.64 22.59 29.94
C ARG A 156 15.94 23.11 31.20
N ILE A 157 16.70 23.43 32.24
CA ILE A 157 16.17 24.02 33.47
C ILE A 157 15.67 25.44 33.21
N GLU A 158 16.42 26.23 32.44
CA GLU A 158 16.01 27.58 32.00
C GLU A 158 14.72 27.54 31.18
N ASP A 159 14.64 26.65 30.19
CA ASP A 159 13.43 26.48 29.37
C ASP A 159 12.22 26.04 30.23
N LEU A 160 12.44 25.13 31.20
CA LEU A 160 11.40 24.69 32.13
C LEU A 160 10.92 25.81 33.06
N ALA A 161 11.83 26.62 33.59
CA ALA A 161 11.50 27.72 34.49
C ALA A 161 10.86 28.91 33.76
N GLY A 162 11.28 29.17 32.52
CA GLY A 162 10.78 30.27 31.70
C GLY A 162 9.42 29.99 31.07
N CYS A 163 9.27 28.84 30.38
CA CYS A 163 8.01 28.44 29.75
C CYS A 163 7.83 26.92 29.81
N PRO A 164 7.15 26.40 30.84
CA PRO A 164 6.91 24.96 30.99
C PRO A 164 6.23 24.31 29.79
N PHE A 165 5.34 25.04 29.09
CA PHE A 165 4.68 24.54 27.89
C PHE A 165 5.64 24.38 26.71
N ALA A 166 6.53 25.35 26.48
CA ALA A 166 7.56 25.23 25.45
C ALA A 166 8.54 24.08 25.78
N TYR A 167 8.91 23.92 27.05
CA TYR A 167 9.70 22.77 27.52
C TYR A 167 8.99 21.44 27.21
N PHE A 168 7.70 21.33 27.50
CA PHE A 168 6.91 20.13 27.23
C PHE A 168 6.89 19.80 25.73
N LEU A 169 6.61 20.77 24.86
CA LEU A 169 6.62 20.56 23.41
C LEU A 169 8.01 20.14 22.90
N LYS A 170 9.07 20.85 23.32
CA LYS A 170 10.43 20.69 22.79
C LYS A 170 11.16 19.46 23.32
N TYR A 171 11.05 19.15 24.62
CA TYR A 171 11.85 18.09 25.25
C TYR A 171 11.05 16.83 25.59
N ILE A 172 9.75 16.95 25.88
CA ILE A 172 8.89 15.78 26.18
C ILE A 172 8.28 15.24 24.89
N LEU A 173 7.50 16.05 24.17
CA LEU A 173 6.89 15.64 22.89
C LEU A 173 7.88 15.66 21.71
N ARG A 174 9.03 16.31 21.87
CA ARG A 174 10.07 16.45 20.83
C ARG A 174 9.53 17.03 19.52
N VAL A 175 8.60 17.98 19.63
CA VAL A 175 8.09 18.74 18.49
C VAL A 175 9.23 19.58 17.94
N LEU A 176 9.59 19.31 16.68
CA LEU A 176 10.55 20.12 15.95
C LEU A 176 9.83 21.36 15.41
N PRO A 177 10.37 22.59 15.61
CA PRO A 177 9.88 23.73 14.88
C PRO A 177 10.06 23.46 13.37
N PRO A 178 9.15 23.90 12.51
CA PRO A 178 9.35 23.79 11.07
C PRO A 178 10.64 24.52 10.68
N ASP A 179 11.37 23.97 9.71
CA ASP A 179 12.58 24.60 9.20
C ASP A 179 12.21 25.95 8.57
N GLU A 180 12.60 27.06 9.20
CA GLU A 180 12.48 28.39 8.61
C GLU A 180 13.48 28.51 7.46
N VAL A 181 12.99 28.45 6.22
CA VAL A 181 13.80 28.75 5.03
C VAL A 181 13.96 30.27 4.93
N SER A 182 14.84 30.86 5.73
CA SER A 182 15.22 32.27 5.55
C SER A 182 16.26 32.36 4.43
N TYR A 183 15.87 32.90 3.27
CA TYR A 183 16.83 33.27 2.22
C TYR A 183 17.52 34.58 2.62
N ASP A 184 18.73 34.49 3.15
CA ASP A 184 19.61 35.65 3.36
C ASP A 184 20.66 35.69 2.23
N PRO A 185 20.59 36.67 1.30
CA PRO A 185 21.53 36.81 0.19
C PRO A 185 22.99 37.07 0.63
N ASN A 186 23.22 37.49 1.89
CA ASN A 186 24.55 37.68 2.46
C ASN A 186 25.03 36.48 3.30
N CYS A 187 24.21 35.43 3.42
CA CYS A 187 24.53 34.25 4.21
C CYS A 187 25.41 33.27 3.40
N TRP A 188 26.59 33.74 2.99
CA TRP A 188 27.60 32.87 2.39
C TRP A 188 28.55 32.24 3.41
N GLN A 189 28.28 32.36 4.72
CA GLN A 189 29.08 31.73 5.77
C GLN A 189 28.20 31.28 6.95
N TYR A 190 28.00 29.97 7.07
CA TYR A 190 27.50 29.34 8.30
C TYR A 190 28.38 29.74 9.49
N SER A 191 27.91 30.66 10.32
CA SER A 191 28.57 31.04 11.57
C SER A 191 27.88 30.56 12.84
N ILE A 192 27.18 29.43 12.79
CA ILE A 192 26.74 28.72 14.00
C ILE A 192 27.92 28.05 14.75
N LYS A 193 29.17 28.18 14.25
CA LYS A 193 30.41 27.90 15.00
C LYS A 193 31.08 29.14 15.62
N ARG A 194 30.33 30.18 16.00
CA ARG A 194 30.91 31.34 16.73
C ARG A 194 30.52 31.46 18.22
N GLY A 195 29.81 30.47 18.78
CA GLY A 195 29.51 30.39 20.22
C GLY A 195 30.26 29.29 20.98
N VAL A 196 30.78 28.27 20.30
CA VAL A 196 31.60 27.22 20.93
C VAL A 196 33.07 27.60 20.76
N SER A 197 33.62 28.33 21.72
CA SER A 197 35.08 28.33 21.88
C SER A 197 35.53 26.90 22.19
N PRO A 198 36.44 26.30 21.41
CA PRO A 198 36.98 25.00 21.76
C PRO A 198 37.87 25.18 22.99
N LYS A 199 37.36 24.82 24.18
CA LYS A 199 38.22 24.39 25.29
C LYS A 199 38.76 22.99 24.98
N THR A 200 39.54 22.90 23.91
CA THR A 200 40.35 21.74 23.52
C THR A 200 41.65 22.26 22.92
N ALA A 201 42.37 23.05 23.72
CA ALA A 201 43.78 23.36 23.50
C ALA A 201 44.42 23.52 24.89
N GLY A 202 44.82 22.38 25.48
CA GLY A 202 45.45 22.37 26.80
C GLY A 202 45.48 21.00 27.45
N CYS A 203 45.89 19.96 26.72
CA CYS A 203 46.37 18.69 27.28
C CYS A 203 47.11 17.90 26.19
N GLN A 204 48.27 18.40 25.74
CA GLN A 204 49.31 17.54 25.16
C GLN A 204 50.64 18.30 25.19
N GLY A 205 51.45 17.94 26.18
CA GLY A 205 52.83 18.38 26.32
C GLY A 205 53.45 17.67 27.51
N MET A 206 54.48 16.88 27.21
CA MET A 206 55.54 16.41 28.12
C MET A 206 55.34 15.04 28.80
N MET A 207 55.80 14.01 28.10
CA MET A 207 56.44 12.82 28.69
C MET A 207 57.95 12.97 28.44
N PRO A 208 58.79 12.64 29.42
CA PRO A 208 59.85 11.67 29.20
C PRO A 208 59.42 10.27 29.68
#